data_AF-A0A844EFE4-F1
#
_entry.id   AF-A0A844EFE4-F1
#
_cell.length_a   1.000
_cell.length_b   1.000
_cell.length_c   1.000
_cell.angle_alpha   90.00
_cell.angle_beta   90.00
_cell.angle_gamma   90.00
#
_symmetry.space_group_name_H-M   'P 1'
#
loop_
_entity.id
_entity.type
_entity.pdbx_description
1 polymer ?
#
loop_
_entity_poly.entity_id
_entity_poly.type
_entity_poly.pdbx_seq_one_letter_code
_entity_poly.pdbx_strand_id
1 'polypeptide(L)'
;MKSKKITKVSILVLCFLVPVLISMSYFIFRHFAPFGNSSVMTVDLGQQYIDFFTNYHDTLLHSPSGFLFSFSKALGGDMLGTWAYYLMSPLNLIMLLFPLSKLPSVLGIITILKYGLAGLSFGYFLMKVTKHVGWSIVGFAASYSMMGWIVANQFNMLWTDVLFVLPMIFLGLSKILKNESSAIYIISLTAMLVINYYMSWMIAIFLTAFMLIYWAAKALPVKNQTQAKAVLKWLKASILSGILAAWLLVPTFFSLLGSKTQYSKGQYKIKFEYNPLDMIGKFFNGSVNFNELPAGTANIFVASVVIVLFVYYFFIPTIKRNVKFANLGLTVFMILSMCFQPLDLFWHGMQLPVWYTFRFSYLFSFWMIFTAFQAFLHILDEGINWKGYLVTAVVMVLGVLYVVWRGKHLEYMRHMDFVWGCIYLVVSLGLVIFIGLYRRNLVLGITLAILMSGEMALNMVTSLNHLDYLKATDYTAFERVIRKHVGAIQKKDRGFYRLGTTFSRTKNDAFTGNFNGGSIFSSTLESSTSQFFKNIGQPNGDSFVLYSNGTMFTDSLLNMKYYMSHQIPEANPNKKPKKQLLTTMTRKPDYNNYTLLDQDQLIGTY
;
A
#
# COMPACT_ATOMS: atom_id res chain seq x y z
N MET A 1 -7.42 -30.93 -25.66
CA MET A 1 -7.98 -30.10 -24.56
C MET A 1 -7.19 -30.17 -23.24
N LYS A 2 -6.72 -31.35 -22.80
CA LYS A 2 -5.94 -31.51 -21.55
C LYS A 2 -4.63 -30.68 -21.52
N SER A 3 -3.80 -30.76 -22.57
CA SER A 3 -2.54 -29.99 -22.67
C SER A 3 -2.73 -28.46 -22.55
N LYS A 4 -3.64 -27.85 -23.32
CA LYS A 4 -3.97 -26.41 -23.20
C LYS A 4 -4.49 -26.01 -21.81
N LYS A 5 -5.16 -26.91 -21.09
CA LYS A 5 -5.62 -26.66 -19.70
C LYS A 5 -4.43 -26.68 -18.73
N ILE A 6 -3.51 -27.64 -18.89
CA ILE A 6 -2.28 -27.73 -18.09
C ILE A 6 -1.43 -26.47 -18.27
N THR A 7 -1.19 -26.03 -19.51
CA THR A 7 -0.39 -24.82 -19.77
C THR A 7 -0.98 -23.57 -19.13
N LYS A 8 -2.31 -23.39 -19.14
CA LYS A 8 -2.97 -22.26 -18.47
C LYS A 8 -2.71 -22.27 -16.96
N VAL A 9 -2.87 -23.43 -16.32
CA VAL A 9 -2.64 -23.57 -14.89
C VAL A 9 -1.17 -23.30 -14.57
N SER A 10 -0.23 -23.86 -15.32
CA SER A 10 1.21 -23.63 -15.13
C SER A 10 1.58 -22.15 -15.24
N ILE A 11 1.06 -21.41 -16.23
CA ILE A 11 1.34 -19.97 -16.36
C ILE A 11 0.77 -19.21 -15.16
N LEU A 12 -0.46 -19.48 -14.73
CA LEU A 12 -1.05 -18.80 -13.57
C LEU A 12 -0.29 -19.12 -12.27
N VAL A 13 0.17 -20.36 -12.11
CA VAL A 13 1.03 -20.76 -10.99
C VAL A 13 2.33 -19.97 -11.03
N LEU A 14 2.96 -19.77 -12.19
CA LEU A 14 4.15 -18.93 -12.29
C LEU A 14 3.87 -17.44 -12.08
N CYS A 15 2.72 -16.92 -12.50
CA CYS A 15 2.32 -15.55 -12.18
C CYS A 15 2.22 -15.31 -10.67
N PHE A 16 1.91 -16.35 -9.88
CA PHE A 16 1.97 -16.32 -8.42
C PHE A 16 3.39 -16.53 -7.90
N LEU A 17 4.06 -17.61 -8.34
CA LEU A 17 5.33 -18.05 -7.78
C LEU A 17 6.49 -17.12 -8.10
N VAL A 18 6.58 -16.53 -9.30
CA VAL A 18 7.73 -15.69 -9.65
C VAL A 18 7.83 -14.45 -8.74
N PRO A 19 6.77 -13.65 -8.52
CA PRO A 19 6.81 -12.55 -7.55
C PRO A 19 7.06 -13.02 -6.11
N VAL A 20 6.51 -14.17 -5.71
CA VAL A 20 6.74 -14.76 -4.38
C VAL A 20 8.21 -15.12 -4.20
N LEU A 21 8.83 -15.80 -5.16
CA LEU A 21 10.22 -16.21 -5.09
C LEU A 21 11.15 -15.00 -5.06
N ILE A 22 10.90 -13.98 -5.87
CA ILE A 22 11.71 -12.75 -5.88
C ILE A 22 11.59 -12.02 -4.54
N SER A 23 10.36 -11.75 -4.07
CA SER A 23 10.16 -11.04 -2.81
C SER A 23 10.65 -11.83 -1.61
N MET A 24 10.44 -13.15 -1.58
CA MET A 24 10.96 -14.04 -0.53
C MET A 24 12.49 -14.08 -0.54
N SER A 25 13.13 -14.15 -1.71
CA SER A 25 14.59 -14.12 -1.80
C SER A 25 15.15 -12.81 -1.26
N TYR A 26 14.51 -11.67 -1.56
CA TYR A 26 14.87 -10.38 -0.98
C TYR A 26 14.70 -10.37 0.55
N PHE A 27 13.59 -10.93 1.06
CA PHE A 27 13.31 -10.99 2.50
C PHE A 27 14.33 -11.85 3.24
N ILE A 28 14.75 -12.98 2.64
CA ILE A 28 15.83 -13.83 3.16
C ILE A 28 17.15 -13.05 3.15
N PHE A 29 17.49 -12.39 2.04
CA PHE A 29 18.71 -11.58 1.90
C PHE A 29 18.80 -10.45 2.94
N ARG A 30 17.67 -9.79 3.27
CA ARG A 30 17.61 -8.75 4.31
C ARG A 30 17.39 -9.28 5.73
N HIS A 31 17.39 -10.61 5.90
CA HIS A 31 17.16 -11.26 7.19
C HIS A 31 15.85 -10.81 7.87
N PHE A 32 14.78 -10.59 7.09
CA PHE A 32 13.46 -10.30 7.64
C PHE A 32 12.88 -11.52 8.33
N ALA A 33 12.22 -11.31 9.48
CA ALA A 33 11.49 -12.35 10.17
C ALA A 33 10.49 -13.04 9.20
N PRO A 34 10.45 -14.39 9.16
CA PRO A 34 11.06 -15.34 10.10
C PRO A 34 12.54 -15.71 9.82
N PHE A 35 13.14 -15.25 8.71
CA PHE A 35 14.49 -15.63 8.27
C PHE A 35 15.63 -14.92 9.04
N GLY A 36 15.30 -13.96 9.90
CA GLY A 36 16.25 -13.28 10.76
C GLY A 36 15.56 -12.27 11.69
N ASN A 37 16.36 -11.35 12.24
CA ASN A 37 15.86 -10.39 13.23
C ASN A 37 15.44 -9.02 12.66
N SER A 38 15.64 -8.78 11.36
CA SER A 38 15.09 -7.58 10.72
C SER A 38 13.59 -7.76 10.48
N SER A 39 12.85 -6.70 10.14
CA SER A 39 11.41 -6.81 9.94
C SER A 39 10.88 -5.82 8.92
N VAL A 40 9.77 -6.21 8.28
CA VAL A 40 8.98 -5.31 7.42
C VAL A 40 8.34 -4.16 8.20
N MET A 41 8.35 -4.20 9.54
CA MET A 41 7.70 -3.24 10.43
C MET A 41 8.46 -1.91 10.49
N THR A 42 8.71 -1.29 9.34
CA THR A 42 9.38 0.00 9.21
C THR A 42 8.33 1.09 8.97
N VAL A 43 8.63 2.33 9.36
CA VAL A 43 7.69 3.47 9.29
C VAL A 43 6.40 3.15 10.08
N ASP A 44 5.22 3.39 9.51
CA ASP A 44 3.93 3.27 10.19
C ASP A 44 3.60 1.84 10.59
N LEU A 45 4.10 0.82 9.88
CA LEU A 45 3.85 -0.58 10.24
C LEU A 45 4.42 -0.91 11.63
N GLY A 46 5.60 -0.39 11.95
CA GLY A 46 6.22 -0.58 13.27
C GLY A 46 5.73 0.39 14.33
N GLN A 47 5.40 1.62 13.95
CA GLN A 47 4.98 2.68 14.87
C GLN A 47 3.49 2.65 15.22
N GLN A 48 2.67 1.96 14.42
CA GLN A 48 1.22 2.07 14.51
C GLN A 48 0.50 0.75 14.19
N TYR A 49 0.72 0.17 13.01
CA TYR A 49 -0.16 -0.89 12.51
C TYR A 49 0.01 -2.23 13.24
N ILE A 50 1.24 -2.58 13.66
CA ILE A 50 1.47 -3.79 14.46
C ILE A 50 0.61 -3.81 15.74
N ASP A 51 0.37 -2.64 16.34
CA ASP A 51 -0.44 -2.50 17.54
C ASP A 51 -1.92 -2.69 17.21
N PHE A 52 -2.38 -2.15 16.07
CA PHE A 52 -3.72 -2.43 15.57
C PHE A 52 -3.93 -3.92 15.25
N PHE A 53 -2.93 -4.60 14.67
CA PHE A 53 -2.99 -6.04 14.41
C PHE A 53 -2.97 -6.87 15.71
N THR A 54 -2.29 -6.37 16.74
CA THR A 54 -2.33 -6.98 18.07
C THR A 54 -3.74 -6.87 18.67
N ASN A 55 -4.35 -5.68 18.59
CA ASN A 55 -5.73 -5.49 19.02
C ASN A 55 -6.73 -6.29 18.17
N TYR A 56 -6.51 -6.40 16.85
CA TYR A 56 -7.31 -7.23 15.93
C TYR A 56 -7.35 -8.68 16.41
N HIS A 57 -6.18 -9.24 16.72
CA HIS A 57 -6.04 -10.60 17.23
C HIS A 57 -6.82 -10.78 18.54
N ASP A 58 -6.64 -9.88 19.50
CA ASP A 58 -7.33 -9.96 20.79
C ASP A 58 -8.84 -9.76 20.67
N THR A 59 -9.28 -8.85 19.80
CA THR A 59 -10.70 -8.56 19.57
C THR A 59 -11.42 -9.80 19.05
N LEU A 60 -10.86 -10.46 18.04
CA LEU A 60 -11.53 -11.59 17.38
C LEU A 60 -11.48 -12.88 18.21
N LEU A 61 -10.42 -13.09 19.01
CA LEU A 61 -10.27 -14.31 19.80
C LEU A 61 -10.80 -14.20 21.22
N HIS A 62 -10.81 -13.01 21.82
CA HIS A 62 -11.05 -12.85 23.26
C HIS A 62 -12.05 -11.73 23.61
N SER A 63 -12.17 -10.67 22.81
CA SER A 63 -12.97 -9.49 23.18
C SER A 63 -13.71 -8.85 22.00
N PRO A 64 -14.81 -9.47 21.52
CA PRO A 64 -15.50 -9.04 20.30
C PRO A 64 -16.03 -7.60 20.32
N SER A 65 -16.32 -7.05 21.51
CA SER A 65 -16.73 -5.65 21.68
C SER A 65 -15.68 -4.65 21.18
N GLY A 66 -14.40 -5.04 21.15
CA GLY A 66 -13.29 -4.27 20.59
C GLY A 66 -13.44 -3.92 19.10
N PHE A 67 -14.40 -4.57 18.40
CA PHE A 67 -14.75 -4.22 17.03
C PHE A 67 -15.42 -2.85 16.94
N LEU A 68 -16.26 -2.50 17.93
CA LEU A 68 -17.04 -1.27 17.95
C LEU A 68 -16.34 -0.18 18.77
N PHE A 69 -15.79 -0.52 19.93
CA PHE A 69 -15.25 0.46 20.87
C PHE A 69 -14.08 -0.13 21.65
N SER A 70 -13.05 0.68 21.93
CA SER A 70 -11.93 0.26 22.76
C SER A 70 -11.46 1.35 23.71
N PHE A 71 -11.29 0.97 24.97
CA PHE A 71 -10.65 1.79 26.01
C PHE A 71 -9.12 1.86 25.88
N SER A 72 -8.53 1.08 24.97
CA SER A 72 -7.12 1.20 24.59
C SER A 72 -6.88 2.32 23.55
N LYS A 73 -7.95 2.86 22.93
CA LYS A 73 -7.88 4.01 22.02
C LYS A 73 -7.99 5.30 22.83
N ALA A 74 -6.87 5.91 23.22
CA ALA A 74 -6.83 7.09 24.10
C ALA A 74 -7.65 6.85 25.39
N LEU A 75 -8.65 7.68 25.68
CA LEU A 75 -9.53 7.55 26.84
C LEU A 75 -10.76 6.66 26.60
N GLY A 76 -10.81 5.95 25.47
CA GLY A 76 -11.98 5.29 24.94
C GLY A 76 -12.45 5.95 23.66
N GLY A 77 -12.57 5.20 22.57
CA GLY A 77 -13.04 5.74 21.29
C GLY A 77 -13.60 4.70 20.34
N ASP A 78 -14.23 5.20 19.27
CA ASP A 78 -14.80 4.39 18.20
C ASP A 78 -13.71 3.60 17.48
N MET A 79 -13.99 2.32 17.23
CA MET A 79 -13.07 1.44 16.51
C MET A 79 -13.50 1.19 15.07
N LEU A 80 -14.77 1.44 14.68
CA LEU A 80 -15.25 1.15 13.33
C LEU A 80 -14.44 1.88 12.26
N GLY A 81 -14.12 3.17 12.47
CA GLY A 81 -13.25 3.91 11.56
C GLY A 81 -11.86 3.29 11.43
N THR A 82 -11.27 2.85 12.55
CA THR A 82 -9.96 2.17 12.59
C THR A 82 -10.03 0.84 11.85
N TRP A 83 -11.09 0.05 12.05
CA TRP A 83 -11.29 -1.21 11.35
C TRP A 83 -11.40 -1.00 9.84
N ALA A 84 -12.32 -0.15 9.41
CA ALA A 84 -12.60 0.13 8.00
C ALA A 84 -11.40 0.65 7.21
N TYR A 85 -10.46 1.34 7.88
CA TYR A 85 -9.27 1.84 7.24
C TYR A 85 -8.09 0.86 7.30
N TYR A 86 -7.85 0.18 8.44
CA TYR A 86 -6.61 -0.56 8.67
C TYR A 86 -6.75 -2.10 8.65
N LEU A 87 -7.90 -2.66 9.05
CA LEU A 87 -7.97 -4.04 9.54
C LEU A 87 -8.84 -5.00 8.72
N MET A 88 -9.64 -4.51 7.76
CA MET A 88 -10.61 -5.33 7.01
C MET A 88 -10.02 -6.20 5.89
N SER A 89 -8.70 -6.29 5.73
CA SER A 89 -8.10 -7.21 4.75
C SER A 89 -8.39 -8.67 5.13
N PRO A 90 -8.87 -9.51 4.19
CA PRO A 90 -9.14 -10.92 4.46
C PRO A 90 -7.85 -11.69 4.79
N LEU A 91 -6.68 -11.22 4.35
CA LEU A 91 -5.40 -11.87 4.65
C LEU A 91 -4.97 -11.66 6.10
N ASN A 92 -5.54 -10.69 6.80
CA ASN A 92 -5.28 -10.49 8.23
C ASN A 92 -5.77 -11.68 9.07
N LEU A 93 -6.73 -12.47 8.58
CA LEU A 93 -7.20 -13.69 9.26
C LEU A 93 -6.07 -14.71 9.48
N ILE A 94 -5.03 -14.71 8.64
CA ILE A 94 -3.85 -15.57 8.81
C ILE A 94 -3.15 -15.28 10.15
N MET A 95 -3.22 -14.05 10.65
CA MET A 95 -2.62 -13.65 11.93
C MET A 95 -3.24 -14.39 13.12
N LEU A 96 -4.50 -14.80 13.03
CA LEU A 96 -5.20 -15.50 14.10
C LEU A 96 -4.68 -16.94 14.32
N LEU A 97 -3.94 -17.49 13.36
CA LEU A 97 -3.38 -18.83 13.43
C LEU A 97 -2.08 -18.89 14.25
N PHE A 98 -1.55 -17.74 14.67
CA PHE A 98 -0.24 -17.62 15.30
C PHE A 98 -0.31 -16.75 16.55
N PRO A 99 0.53 -17.03 17.57
CA PRO A 99 0.59 -16.18 18.75
C PRO A 99 1.17 -14.80 18.44
N LEU A 100 0.86 -13.81 19.29
CA LEU A 100 1.29 -12.42 19.14
C LEU A 100 2.80 -12.25 18.92
N SER A 101 3.62 -13.04 19.63
CA SER A 101 5.08 -13.05 19.46
C SER A 101 5.58 -13.39 18.05
N LYS A 102 4.72 -13.93 17.17
CA LYS A 102 5.06 -14.25 15.77
C LYS A 102 4.49 -13.25 14.77
N LEU A 103 3.72 -12.25 15.19
CA LEU A 103 3.13 -11.25 14.28
C LEU A 103 4.15 -10.59 13.34
N PRO A 104 5.38 -10.21 13.75
CA PRO A 104 6.37 -9.67 12.82
C PRO A 104 6.70 -10.61 11.64
N SER A 105 6.75 -11.92 11.91
CA SER A 105 6.99 -12.94 10.87
C SER A 105 5.77 -13.14 9.98
N VAL A 106 4.58 -13.19 10.58
CA VAL A 106 3.33 -13.37 9.84
C VAL A 106 3.06 -12.20 8.90
N LEU A 107 3.32 -10.97 9.35
CA LEU A 107 3.23 -9.78 8.49
C LEU A 107 4.17 -9.87 7.28
N GLY A 108 5.41 -10.33 7.49
CA GLY A 108 6.35 -10.57 6.38
C GLY A 108 5.80 -11.57 5.37
N ILE A 109 5.24 -12.69 5.84
CA ILE A 109 4.63 -13.73 4.99
C ILE A 109 3.42 -13.17 4.25
N ILE A 110 2.53 -12.42 4.90
CA ILE A 110 1.37 -11.84 4.23
C ILE A 110 1.80 -10.86 3.14
N THR A 111 2.83 -10.04 3.38
CA THR A 111 3.38 -9.15 2.35
C THR A 111 3.86 -9.94 1.12
N ILE A 112 4.61 -11.04 1.31
CA ILE A 112 5.02 -11.94 0.21
C ILE A 112 3.82 -12.52 -0.53
N LEU A 113 2.79 -12.98 0.20
CA LEU A 113 1.57 -13.51 -0.40
C LEU A 113 0.84 -12.46 -1.25
N LYS A 114 0.81 -11.20 -0.81
CA LYS A 114 0.18 -10.11 -1.57
C LYS A 114 0.88 -9.85 -2.92
N TYR A 115 2.22 -9.94 -2.98
CA TYR A 115 2.95 -9.92 -4.26
C TYR A 115 2.49 -11.06 -5.20
N GLY A 116 2.40 -12.29 -4.68
CA GLY A 116 1.94 -13.44 -5.46
C GLY A 116 0.50 -13.30 -5.95
N LEU A 117 -0.42 -12.91 -5.06
CA LEU A 117 -1.84 -12.74 -5.39
C LEU A 117 -2.06 -11.62 -6.42
N ALA A 118 -1.31 -10.53 -6.34
CA ALA A 118 -1.35 -9.47 -7.35
C ALA A 118 -0.95 -10.00 -8.73
N GLY A 119 0.14 -10.78 -8.81
CA GLY A 119 0.60 -11.38 -10.06
C GLY A 119 -0.39 -12.39 -10.63
N LEU A 120 -0.92 -13.28 -9.78
CA LEU A 120 -1.94 -14.25 -10.14
C LEU A 120 -3.20 -13.58 -10.68
N SER A 121 -3.73 -12.59 -9.96
CA SER A 121 -4.95 -11.87 -10.33
C SER A 121 -4.79 -11.15 -11.66
N PHE A 122 -3.67 -10.45 -11.87
CA PHE A 122 -3.40 -9.75 -13.12
C PHE A 122 -3.18 -10.71 -14.29
N GLY A 123 -2.41 -11.79 -14.09
CA GLY A 123 -2.24 -12.84 -15.11
C GLY A 123 -3.57 -13.48 -15.52
N TYR A 124 -4.44 -13.77 -14.54
CA TYR A 124 -5.79 -14.28 -14.80
C TYR A 124 -6.64 -13.26 -15.57
N PHE A 125 -6.62 -11.99 -15.18
CA PHE A 125 -7.29 -10.90 -15.87
C PHE A 125 -6.86 -10.81 -17.35
N LEU A 126 -5.55 -10.79 -17.62
CA LEU A 126 -5.02 -10.73 -18.99
C LEU A 126 -5.51 -11.90 -19.83
N MET A 127 -5.40 -13.13 -19.33
CA MET A 127 -5.88 -14.33 -20.04
C MET A 127 -7.37 -14.27 -20.34
N LYS A 128 -8.19 -13.78 -19.41
CA LYS A 128 -9.65 -13.75 -19.58
C LYS A 128 -10.11 -12.65 -20.53
N VAL A 129 -9.53 -11.46 -20.44
CA VAL A 129 -9.95 -10.32 -21.27
C VAL A 129 -9.49 -10.49 -22.71
N THR A 130 -8.26 -10.97 -22.92
CA THR A 130 -7.64 -11.08 -24.25
C THR A 130 -7.76 -12.46 -24.88
N LYS A 131 -8.10 -13.50 -24.10
CA LYS A 131 -8.10 -14.92 -24.51
C LYS A 131 -6.71 -15.46 -24.91
N HIS A 132 -5.65 -14.68 -24.73
CA HIS A 132 -4.28 -15.11 -24.98
C HIS A 132 -3.77 -16.04 -23.87
N VAL A 133 -2.97 -17.02 -24.24
CA VAL A 133 -2.27 -17.94 -23.33
C VAL A 133 -0.83 -18.08 -23.83
N GLY A 134 0.11 -17.47 -23.11
CA GLY A 134 1.52 -17.49 -23.44
C GLY A 134 2.38 -17.19 -22.22
N TRP A 135 3.63 -17.66 -22.23
CA TRP A 135 4.57 -17.49 -21.12
C TRP A 135 4.93 -16.03 -20.85
N SER A 136 4.79 -15.16 -21.85
CA SER A 136 4.96 -13.71 -21.71
C SER A 136 4.07 -13.10 -20.62
N ILE A 137 2.89 -13.70 -20.36
CA ILE A 137 1.97 -13.26 -19.30
C ILE A 137 2.67 -13.22 -17.94
N VAL A 138 3.61 -14.13 -17.68
CA VAL A 138 4.38 -14.16 -16.41
C VAL A 138 5.18 -12.86 -16.23
N GLY A 139 5.80 -12.34 -17.29
CA GLY A 139 6.56 -11.09 -17.24
C GLY A 139 5.68 -9.86 -16.99
N PHE A 140 4.53 -9.76 -17.66
CA PHE A 140 3.57 -8.68 -17.41
C PHE A 140 2.94 -8.78 -16.01
N ALA A 141 2.67 -10.00 -15.52
CA ALA A 141 2.21 -10.23 -14.16
C ALA A 141 3.25 -9.81 -13.12
N ALA A 142 4.53 -10.16 -13.32
CA ALA A 142 5.63 -9.73 -12.46
C ALA A 142 5.80 -8.20 -12.48
N SER A 143 5.75 -7.56 -13.65
CA SER A 143 5.82 -6.09 -13.75
C SER A 143 4.68 -5.39 -13.02
N TYR A 144 3.48 -5.99 -12.98
CA TYR A 144 2.36 -5.44 -12.24
C TYR A 144 2.50 -5.68 -10.74
N SER A 145 2.78 -6.91 -10.33
CA SER A 145 2.85 -7.25 -8.91
C SER A 145 4.02 -6.61 -8.20
N MET A 146 5.06 -6.19 -8.93
CA MET A 146 6.29 -5.60 -8.39
C MET A 146 6.57 -4.18 -8.90
N MET A 147 5.53 -3.48 -9.38
CA MET A 147 5.65 -2.09 -9.84
C MET A 147 6.23 -1.18 -8.73
N GLY A 148 6.82 -0.04 -9.12
CA GLY A 148 7.44 0.90 -8.17
C GLY A 148 6.52 1.35 -7.04
N TRP A 149 5.21 1.42 -7.30
CA TRP A 149 4.22 1.77 -6.28
C TRP A 149 4.22 0.79 -5.09
N ILE A 150 4.18 -0.53 -5.31
CA ILE A 150 4.16 -1.49 -4.19
C ILE A 150 5.51 -1.52 -3.49
N VAL A 151 6.61 -1.36 -4.22
CA VAL A 151 7.97 -1.32 -3.65
C VAL A 151 8.08 -0.16 -2.66
N ALA A 152 7.56 1.01 -3.01
CA ALA A 152 7.50 2.16 -2.11
C ALA A 152 6.47 1.98 -0.96
N ASN A 153 5.29 1.42 -1.26
CA ASN A 153 4.16 1.41 -0.32
C ASN A 153 4.00 0.09 0.48
N GLN A 154 4.89 -0.89 0.36
CA GLN A 154 4.75 -2.18 1.07
C GLN A 154 4.75 -2.05 2.60
N PHE A 155 5.32 -0.97 3.14
CA PHE A 155 5.25 -0.64 4.57
C PHE A 155 3.85 -0.18 4.98
N ASN A 156 3.03 0.24 4.03
CA ASN A 156 1.60 0.49 4.21
C ASN A 156 0.79 -0.71 3.72
N MET A 157 0.93 -1.81 4.45
CA MET A 157 0.35 -3.10 4.08
C MET A 157 -1.18 -3.03 3.89
N LEU A 158 -1.88 -2.12 4.58
CA LEU A 158 -3.34 -1.91 4.45
C LEU A 158 -3.82 -1.56 3.03
N TRP A 159 -2.95 -0.97 2.19
CA TRP A 159 -3.33 -0.51 0.86
C TRP A 159 -3.11 -1.57 -0.22
N THR A 160 -2.15 -2.46 0.02
CA THR A 160 -1.61 -3.38 -1.00
C THR A 160 -2.60 -4.41 -1.53
N ASP A 161 -3.71 -4.67 -0.80
CA ASP A 161 -4.79 -5.54 -1.27
C ASP A 161 -5.42 -5.05 -2.58
N VAL A 162 -5.37 -3.74 -2.82
CA VAL A 162 -5.86 -3.11 -4.05
C VAL A 162 -5.30 -3.78 -5.31
N LEU A 163 -4.07 -4.30 -5.24
CA LEU A 163 -3.39 -4.85 -6.40
C LEU A 163 -3.96 -6.20 -6.85
N PHE A 164 -4.44 -7.05 -5.95
CA PHE A 164 -5.09 -8.30 -6.36
C PHE A 164 -6.60 -8.14 -6.59
N VAL A 165 -7.24 -7.10 -6.04
CA VAL A 165 -8.66 -6.82 -6.26
C VAL A 165 -8.91 -6.05 -7.57
N LEU A 166 -8.08 -5.06 -7.90
CA LEU A 166 -8.22 -4.22 -9.10
C LEU A 166 -8.38 -5.01 -10.42
N PRO A 167 -7.57 -6.05 -10.72
CA PRO A 167 -7.72 -6.80 -11.96
C PRO A 167 -9.07 -7.53 -12.04
N MET A 168 -9.64 -7.93 -10.89
CA MET A 168 -10.96 -8.55 -10.83
C MET A 168 -12.09 -7.53 -11.06
N ILE A 169 -11.93 -6.30 -10.55
CA ILE A 169 -12.85 -5.19 -10.86
C ILE A 169 -12.85 -4.91 -12.36
N PHE A 170 -11.68 -4.80 -12.98
CA PHE A 170 -11.55 -4.57 -14.43
C PHE A 170 -12.04 -5.76 -15.27
N LEU A 171 -11.86 -7.00 -14.78
CA LEU A 171 -12.47 -8.18 -15.40
C LEU A 171 -14.01 -8.09 -15.37
N GLY A 172 -14.58 -7.71 -14.21
CA GLY A 172 -16.00 -7.48 -14.04
C GLY A 172 -16.52 -6.37 -14.97
N LEU A 173 -15.78 -5.27 -15.09
CA LEU A 173 -16.09 -4.19 -16.02
C LEU A 173 -16.10 -4.69 -17.47
N SER A 174 -15.09 -5.46 -17.88
CA SER A 174 -15.05 -6.04 -19.23
C SER A 174 -16.27 -6.93 -19.51
N LYS A 175 -16.74 -7.69 -18.52
CA LYS A 175 -17.96 -8.49 -18.64
C LYS A 175 -19.21 -7.63 -18.77
N ILE A 176 -19.34 -6.58 -17.95
CA ILE A 176 -20.44 -5.62 -18.06
C ILE A 176 -20.48 -5.01 -19.46
N LEU A 177 -19.34 -4.55 -20.00
CA LEU A 177 -19.24 -3.96 -21.34
C LEU A 177 -19.61 -4.95 -22.46
N LYS A 178 -19.38 -6.25 -22.26
CA LYS A 178 -19.77 -7.34 -23.18
C LYS A 178 -21.22 -7.84 -22.99
N ASN A 179 -22.01 -7.15 -22.18
CA ASN A 179 -23.36 -7.53 -21.76
C ASN A 179 -23.45 -8.88 -21.01
N GLU A 180 -22.39 -9.29 -20.34
CA GLU A 180 -22.35 -10.48 -19.48
C GLU A 180 -22.77 -10.14 -18.03
N SER A 181 -22.67 -11.10 -17.10
CA SER A 181 -23.04 -10.91 -15.68
C SER A 181 -22.20 -9.83 -14.99
N SER A 182 -22.87 -8.96 -14.23
CA SER A 182 -22.25 -7.92 -13.39
C SER A 182 -21.71 -8.44 -12.06
N ALA A 183 -21.91 -9.72 -11.73
CA ALA A 183 -21.62 -10.26 -10.39
C ALA A 183 -20.16 -10.10 -9.97
N ILE A 184 -19.20 -10.37 -10.86
CA ILE A 184 -17.76 -10.21 -10.55
C ILE A 184 -17.43 -8.76 -10.23
N TYR A 185 -17.99 -7.81 -10.98
CA TYR A 185 -17.78 -6.39 -10.72
C TYR A 185 -18.34 -6.00 -9.36
N ILE A 186 -19.59 -6.39 -9.06
CA ILE A 186 -20.25 -6.09 -7.79
C ILE A 186 -19.47 -6.68 -6.62
N ILE A 187 -19.15 -7.97 -6.67
CA ILE A 187 -18.43 -8.65 -5.58
C ILE A 187 -17.06 -8.02 -5.34
N SER A 188 -16.28 -7.79 -6.42
CA SER A 188 -14.91 -7.26 -6.27
C SER A 188 -14.89 -5.79 -5.83
N LEU A 189 -15.82 -4.95 -6.32
CA LEU A 189 -15.91 -3.56 -5.90
C LEU A 189 -16.45 -3.45 -4.46
N THR A 190 -17.46 -4.23 -4.08
CA THR A 190 -17.93 -4.32 -2.68
C THR A 190 -16.79 -4.77 -1.77
N ALA A 191 -16.05 -5.82 -2.16
CA ALA A 191 -14.91 -6.29 -1.39
C ALA A 191 -13.86 -5.18 -1.22
N MET A 192 -13.53 -4.44 -2.27
CA MET A 192 -12.58 -3.31 -2.17
C MET A 192 -13.08 -2.20 -1.24
N LEU A 193 -14.37 -1.84 -1.32
CA LEU A 193 -14.99 -0.85 -0.43
C LEU A 193 -14.90 -1.27 1.04
N VAL A 194 -15.10 -2.56 1.33
CA VAL A 194 -15.01 -3.11 2.69
C VAL A 194 -13.55 -3.23 3.16
N ILE A 195 -12.64 -3.70 2.30
CA ILE A 195 -11.22 -3.89 2.62
C ILE A 195 -10.55 -2.55 2.92
N ASN A 196 -10.77 -1.57 2.05
CA ASN A 196 -10.22 -0.23 2.21
C ASN A 196 -11.00 0.79 1.35
N TYR A 197 -11.86 1.58 2.01
CA TYR A 197 -12.68 2.57 1.32
C TYR A 197 -11.85 3.64 0.59
N TYR A 198 -10.66 3.95 1.08
CA TYR A 198 -9.80 5.00 0.54
C TYR A 198 -9.17 4.60 -0.80
N MET A 199 -8.65 3.38 -0.92
CA MET A 199 -8.18 2.85 -2.20
C MET A 199 -9.33 2.56 -3.16
N SER A 200 -10.50 2.18 -2.64
CA SER A 200 -11.71 2.00 -3.43
C SER A 200 -12.21 3.32 -4.06
N TRP A 201 -12.14 4.43 -3.31
CA TRP A 201 -12.46 5.77 -3.82
C TRP A 201 -11.62 6.12 -5.05
N MET A 202 -10.31 5.87 -5.00
CA MET A 202 -9.41 6.09 -6.14
C MET A 202 -9.80 5.20 -7.33
N ILE A 203 -10.12 3.93 -7.09
CA ILE A 203 -10.63 3.05 -8.17
C ILE A 203 -11.91 3.61 -8.79
N ALA A 204 -12.85 4.11 -7.97
CA ALA A 204 -14.11 4.67 -8.45
C ALA A 204 -13.89 5.90 -9.35
N ILE A 205 -12.96 6.80 -9.00
CA ILE A 205 -12.55 7.93 -9.85
C ILE A 205 -11.98 7.41 -11.17
N PHE A 206 -11.04 6.48 -11.13
CA PHE A 206 -10.40 5.94 -12.33
C PHE A 206 -11.39 5.25 -13.27
N LEU A 207 -12.31 4.43 -12.72
CA LEU A 207 -13.37 3.78 -13.50
C LEU A 207 -14.30 4.81 -14.14
N THR A 208 -14.66 5.86 -13.41
CA THR A 208 -15.50 6.93 -13.92
C THR A 208 -14.80 7.68 -15.06
N ALA A 209 -13.53 8.06 -14.88
CA ALA A 209 -12.72 8.69 -15.91
C ALA A 209 -12.59 7.80 -17.15
N PHE A 210 -12.30 6.49 -16.97
CA PHE A 210 -12.28 5.52 -18.05
C PHE A 210 -13.62 5.49 -18.80
N MET A 211 -14.73 5.35 -18.09
CA MET A 211 -16.07 5.26 -18.71
C MET A 211 -16.42 6.54 -19.48
N LEU A 212 -16.18 7.72 -18.90
CA LEU A 212 -16.50 9.01 -19.53
C LEU A 212 -15.62 9.30 -20.74
N ILE A 213 -14.30 9.13 -20.64
CA ILE A 213 -13.36 9.40 -21.72
C ILE A 213 -13.61 8.44 -22.89
N TYR A 214 -13.78 7.14 -22.62
CA TYR A 214 -14.06 6.16 -23.67
C TYR A 214 -15.45 6.34 -24.28
N TRP A 215 -16.44 6.80 -23.51
CA TRP A 215 -17.77 7.10 -24.04
C TRP A 215 -17.73 8.33 -24.95
N ALA A 216 -17.12 9.43 -24.50
CA ALA A 216 -16.97 10.67 -25.27
C ALA A 216 -16.20 10.45 -26.57
N ALA A 217 -15.14 9.63 -26.53
CA ALA A 217 -14.38 9.25 -27.72
C ALA A 217 -15.11 8.23 -28.61
N LYS A 218 -16.31 7.74 -28.24
CA LYS A 218 -17.01 6.63 -28.93
C LYS A 218 -16.12 5.38 -29.06
N ALA A 219 -15.29 5.12 -28.07
CA ALA A 219 -14.27 4.08 -28.04
C ALA A 219 -14.56 2.93 -27.07
N LEU A 220 -15.68 2.99 -26.32
CA LEU A 220 -16.06 1.92 -25.39
C LEU A 220 -16.11 0.56 -26.10
N PRO A 221 -15.45 -0.49 -25.57
CA PRO A 221 -15.40 -1.82 -26.16
C PRO A 221 -16.69 -2.61 -25.87
N VAL A 222 -17.84 -2.06 -26.27
CA VAL A 222 -19.16 -2.64 -26.03
C VAL A 222 -19.44 -3.79 -27.00
N LYS A 223 -20.06 -4.86 -26.50
CA LYS A 223 -20.55 -5.98 -27.32
C LYS A 223 -21.97 -6.35 -26.90
N ASN A 224 -22.83 -6.66 -27.87
CA ASN A 224 -24.21 -7.15 -27.67
C ASN A 224 -25.13 -6.21 -26.85
N GLN A 225 -24.85 -4.90 -26.85
CA GLN A 225 -25.69 -3.86 -26.23
C GLN A 225 -25.29 -2.47 -26.76
N THR A 226 -26.07 -1.42 -26.44
CA THR A 226 -25.72 -0.03 -26.73
C THR A 226 -24.79 0.55 -25.66
N GLN A 227 -24.04 1.61 -25.99
CA GLN A 227 -23.17 2.29 -25.03
C GLN A 227 -23.94 2.82 -23.81
N ALA A 228 -25.11 3.43 -24.03
CA ALA A 228 -25.96 3.92 -22.94
C ALA A 228 -26.40 2.79 -21.99
N LYS A 229 -26.79 1.62 -22.52
CA LYS A 229 -27.14 0.44 -21.71
C LYS A 229 -25.93 -0.07 -20.91
N ALA A 230 -24.75 -0.10 -21.51
CA ALA A 230 -23.52 -0.52 -20.84
C ALA A 230 -23.15 0.42 -19.67
N VAL A 231 -23.23 1.75 -19.89
CA VAL A 231 -23.00 2.78 -18.87
C VAL A 231 -24.01 2.65 -17.73
N LEU A 232 -25.31 2.52 -18.06
CA LEU A 232 -26.36 2.35 -17.04
C LEU A 232 -26.16 1.07 -16.22
N LYS A 233 -25.79 -0.04 -16.87
CA LYS A 233 -25.52 -1.33 -16.19
C LYS A 233 -24.32 -1.24 -15.26
N TRP A 234 -23.26 -0.54 -15.68
CA TRP A 234 -22.11 -0.24 -14.84
C TRP A 234 -22.50 0.64 -13.65
N LEU A 235 -23.25 1.73 -13.87
CA LEU A 235 -23.68 2.64 -12.81
C LEU A 235 -24.54 1.92 -11.76
N LYS A 236 -25.53 1.12 -12.19
CA LYS A 236 -26.36 0.29 -11.28
C LYS A 236 -25.50 -0.68 -10.47
N ALA A 237 -24.52 -1.31 -11.10
CA ALA A 237 -23.61 -2.24 -10.42
C ALA A 237 -22.70 -1.53 -9.39
N SER A 238 -22.20 -0.33 -9.71
CA SER A 238 -21.41 0.49 -8.79
C SER A 238 -22.24 0.95 -7.58
N ILE A 239 -23.47 1.43 -7.80
CA ILE A 239 -24.38 1.84 -6.73
C ILE A 239 -24.70 0.65 -5.82
N LEU A 240 -25.04 -0.50 -6.40
CA LEU A 240 -25.30 -1.72 -5.62
C LEU A 240 -24.09 -2.14 -4.79
N SER A 241 -22.87 -1.98 -5.32
CA SER A 241 -21.65 -2.27 -4.56
C SER A 241 -21.49 -1.36 -3.34
N GLY A 242 -21.81 -0.07 -3.50
CA GLY A 242 -21.87 0.90 -2.41
C GLY A 242 -22.91 0.55 -1.35
N ILE A 243 -24.12 0.16 -1.77
CA ILE A 243 -25.20 -0.26 -0.88
C ILE A 243 -24.79 -1.49 -0.07
N LEU A 244 -24.16 -2.50 -0.70
CA LEU A 244 -23.70 -3.70 -0.01
C LEU A 244 -22.59 -3.42 1.01
N ALA A 245 -21.76 -2.39 0.80
CA ALA A 245 -20.73 -1.97 1.73
C ALA A 245 -21.23 -0.93 2.77
N ALA A 246 -22.48 -0.46 2.66
CA ALA A 246 -22.99 0.68 3.43
C ALA A 246 -22.96 0.46 4.94
N TRP A 247 -23.15 -0.77 5.41
CA TRP A 247 -23.13 -1.10 6.84
C TRP A 247 -21.81 -0.73 7.54
N LEU A 248 -20.69 -0.73 6.80
CA LEU A 248 -19.39 -0.31 7.29
C LEU A 248 -19.08 1.13 6.90
N LEU A 249 -19.40 1.52 5.66
CA LEU A 249 -19.07 2.85 5.12
C LEU A 249 -19.84 3.98 5.81
N VAL A 250 -21.12 3.78 6.13
CA VAL A 250 -21.95 4.83 6.74
C VAL A 250 -21.45 5.20 8.14
N PRO A 251 -21.23 4.25 9.08
CA PRO A 251 -20.63 4.58 10.37
C PRO A 251 -19.23 5.18 10.23
N THR A 252 -18.41 4.65 9.32
CA THR A 252 -17.06 5.18 9.05
C THR A 252 -17.11 6.62 8.58
N PHE A 253 -18.06 6.99 7.71
CA PHE A 253 -18.24 8.36 7.26
C PHE A 253 -18.52 9.32 8.42
N PHE A 254 -19.39 8.94 9.36
CA PHE A 254 -19.64 9.76 10.56
C PHE A 254 -18.43 9.83 11.50
N SER A 255 -17.69 8.71 11.66
CA SER A 255 -16.44 8.67 12.41
C SER A 255 -15.39 9.63 11.82
N LEU A 256 -15.28 9.67 10.48
CA LEU A 256 -14.38 10.57 9.77
C LEU A 256 -14.81 12.04 9.85
N LEU A 257 -16.10 12.36 9.84
CA LEU A 257 -16.58 13.72 10.07
C LEU A 257 -16.19 14.27 11.46
N GLY A 258 -16.15 13.40 12.48
CA GLY A 258 -15.65 13.74 13.82
C GLY A 258 -14.13 13.95 13.87
N SER A 259 -13.40 13.41 12.89
CA SER A 259 -11.96 13.57 12.73
C SER A 259 -11.62 14.78 11.84
N LYS A 260 -10.56 15.51 12.16
CA LYS A 260 -9.91 16.51 11.27
C LYS A 260 -10.75 17.69 10.71
N THR A 261 -11.93 17.99 11.23
CA THR A 261 -12.80 19.06 10.71
C THR A 261 -12.33 20.51 10.96
N GLN A 262 -11.24 20.75 11.70
CA GLN A 262 -10.82 22.12 12.06
C GLN A 262 -9.58 22.69 11.36
N TYR A 263 -8.73 21.89 10.69
CA TYR A 263 -7.40 22.36 10.25
C TYR A 263 -7.19 22.46 8.72
N SER A 264 -8.17 22.05 7.89
CA SER A 264 -7.99 21.99 6.41
C SER A 264 -8.24 23.33 5.68
N LYS A 265 -8.24 24.47 6.37
CA LYS A 265 -8.43 25.78 5.73
C LYS A 265 -7.13 26.24 5.08
N GLY A 266 -7.02 26.16 3.75
CA GLY A 266 -5.99 26.86 2.97
C GLY A 266 -5.08 26.04 2.03
N GLN A 267 -5.42 24.78 1.71
CA GLN A 267 -4.54 23.92 0.89
C GLN A 267 -4.75 23.98 -0.63
N TYR A 268 -5.81 24.62 -1.12
CA TYR A 268 -6.09 24.70 -2.55
C TYR A 268 -5.21 25.77 -3.22
N LYS A 269 -4.26 25.35 -4.07
CA LYS A 269 -3.52 26.26 -4.96
C LYS A 269 -3.57 25.71 -6.38
N ILE A 270 -3.74 26.59 -7.36
CA ILE A 270 -3.68 26.22 -8.78
C ILE A 270 -2.21 26.28 -9.20
N LYS A 271 -1.51 25.14 -9.08
CA LYS A 271 -0.10 25.04 -9.45
C LYS A 271 0.26 23.61 -9.84
N PHE A 272 1.35 23.49 -10.60
CA PHE A 272 2.07 22.24 -10.69
C PHE A 272 2.90 22.04 -9.42
N GLU A 273 2.89 20.83 -8.87
CA GLU A 273 3.66 20.47 -7.67
C GLU A 273 5.14 20.26 -7.99
N TYR A 274 5.41 19.82 -9.22
CA TYR A 274 6.75 19.64 -9.79
C TYR A 274 6.67 19.68 -11.32
N ASN A 275 7.82 19.68 -12.00
CA ASN A 275 7.89 19.60 -13.46
C ASN A 275 7.42 18.21 -13.95
N PRO A 276 6.33 18.09 -14.74
CA PRO A 276 5.77 16.80 -15.16
C PRO A 276 6.78 15.87 -15.86
N LEU A 277 7.78 16.43 -16.53
CA LEU A 277 8.81 15.65 -17.22
C LEU A 277 9.76 14.94 -16.25
N ASP A 278 9.89 15.38 -14.99
CA ASP A 278 10.73 14.71 -13.99
C ASP A 278 10.20 13.31 -13.61
N MET A 279 8.94 13.01 -13.94
CA MET A 279 8.38 11.66 -13.82
C MET A 279 9.06 10.65 -14.75
N ILE A 280 9.72 11.11 -15.82
CA ILE A 280 10.47 10.21 -16.71
C ILE A 280 11.57 9.49 -15.92
N GLY A 281 12.18 10.14 -14.92
CA GLY A 281 13.18 9.52 -14.06
C GLY A 281 12.64 8.39 -13.17
N LYS A 282 11.32 8.37 -12.89
CA LYS A 282 10.65 7.32 -12.10
C LYS A 282 10.43 6.01 -12.87
N PHE A 283 10.82 5.96 -14.14
CA PHE A 283 10.84 4.75 -14.95
C PHE A 283 12.18 4.00 -14.93
N PHE A 284 13.21 4.55 -14.28
CA PHE A 284 14.50 3.88 -14.12
C PHE A 284 14.58 3.13 -12.79
N ASN A 285 15.44 2.12 -12.71
CA ASN A 285 15.64 1.34 -11.50
C ASN A 285 16.07 2.23 -10.32
N GLY A 286 15.70 1.82 -9.10
CA GLY A 286 16.14 2.50 -7.87
C GLY A 286 15.48 3.85 -7.66
N SER A 287 14.38 4.14 -8.35
CA SER A 287 13.74 5.46 -8.30
C SER A 287 12.95 5.76 -7.03
N VAL A 288 13.00 4.88 -6.02
CA VAL A 288 12.34 5.08 -4.73
C VAL A 288 13.39 5.54 -3.72
N ASN A 289 13.15 6.70 -3.11
CA ASN A 289 14.00 7.25 -2.06
C ASN A 289 13.13 7.66 -0.86
N PHE A 290 13.58 7.36 0.35
CA PHE A 290 12.89 7.71 1.59
C PHE A 290 12.67 9.22 1.72
N ASN A 291 13.64 10.04 1.30
CA ASN A 291 13.56 11.50 1.36
C ASN A 291 12.50 12.09 0.44
N GLU A 292 12.07 11.33 -0.57
CA GLU A 292 11.03 11.74 -1.52
C GLU A 292 9.64 11.24 -1.13
N LEU A 293 9.51 10.38 -0.12
CA LEU A 293 8.19 9.96 0.36
C LEU A 293 7.32 11.15 0.84
N PRO A 294 7.87 12.21 1.48
CA PRO A 294 7.07 13.37 1.89
C PRO A 294 6.59 14.26 0.74
N ALA A 295 7.42 14.49 -0.30
CA ALA A 295 7.20 15.55 -1.29
C ALA A 295 7.79 15.26 -2.69
N GLY A 296 8.00 13.99 -3.05
CA GLY A 296 8.58 13.58 -4.33
C GLY A 296 7.55 13.29 -5.41
N THR A 297 8.06 12.91 -6.59
CA THR A 297 7.23 12.54 -7.75
C THR A 297 6.62 11.14 -7.59
N ALA A 298 5.52 10.89 -8.29
CA ALA A 298 4.77 9.63 -8.18
C ALA A 298 5.61 8.38 -8.51
N ASN A 299 5.49 7.33 -7.70
CA ASN A 299 6.19 6.05 -7.94
C ASN A 299 5.47 5.23 -9.02
N ILE A 300 6.03 5.21 -10.22
CA ILE A 300 5.41 4.65 -11.44
C ILE A 300 6.30 3.63 -12.19
N PHE A 301 7.38 3.17 -11.56
CA PHE A 301 8.29 2.22 -12.18
C PHE A 301 7.57 0.95 -12.65
N VAL A 302 7.86 0.54 -13.88
CA VAL A 302 7.40 -0.69 -14.54
C VAL A 302 8.53 -1.20 -15.43
N ALA A 303 8.47 -2.45 -15.87
CA ALA A 303 9.53 -3.01 -16.71
C ALA A 303 9.75 -2.19 -18.00
N SER A 304 11.00 -2.05 -18.45
CA SER A 304 11.37 -1.32 -19.67
C SER A 304 10.59 -1.80 -20.90
N VAL A 305 10.32 -3.10 -21.00
CA VAL A 305 9.45 -3.69 -22.04
C VAL A 305 8.06 -3.06 -22.05
N VAL A 306 7.48 -2.78 -20.88
CA VAL A 306 6.17 -2.12 -20.75
C VAL A 306 6.23 -0.71 -21.31
N ILE A 307 7.28 0.06 -20.99
CA ILE A 307 7.43 1.45 -21.43
C ILE A 307 7.55 1.52 -22.95
N VAL A 308 8.41 0.66 -23.54
CA VAL A 308 8.58 0.54 -25.00
C VAL A 308 7.25 0.23 -25.67
N LEU A 309 6.55 -0.81 -25.21
CA LEU A 309 5.30 -1.25 -25.81
C LEU A 309 4.14 -0.27 -25.60
N PHE A 310 4.11 0.42 -24.45
CA PHE A 310 3.12 1.45 -24.15
C PHE A 310 3.22 2.63 -25.11
N VAL A 311 4.44 3.13 -25.37
CA VAL A 311 4.65 4.20 -26.35
C VAL A 311 4.38 3.69 -27.77
N TYR A 312 4.85 2.48 -28.10
CA TYR A 312 4.59 1.86 -29.41
C TYR A 312 3.09 1.73 -29.74
N TYR A 313 2.24 1.46 -28.73
CA TYR A 313 0.79 1.35 -28.87
C TYR A 313 0.17 2.50 -29.70
N PHE A 314 0.61 3.74 -29.45
CA PHE A 314 0.05 4.92 -30.10
C PHE A 314 0.42 5.01 -31.59
N PHE A 315 1.47 4.32 -32.02
CA PHE A 315 1.94 4.31 -33.40
C PHE A 315 1.48 3.11 -34.23
N ILE A 316 0.74 2.17 -33.64
CA ILE A 316 0.21 0.98 -34.35
C ILE A 316 -0.93 1.39 -35.32
N PRO A 317 -0.79 1.27 -36.65
CA PRO A 317 -1.74 1.87 -37.59
C PRO A 317 -3.15 1.24 -37.59
N THR A 318 -3.27 -0.03 -37.23
CA THR A 318 -4.51 -0.81 -37.25
C THR A 318 -5.42 -0.54 -36.06
N ILE A 319 -4.89 0.01 -34.95
CA ILE A 319 -5.70 0.42 -33.80
C ILE A 319 -6.50 1.66 -34.19
N LYS A 320 -7.82 1.58 -34.04
CA LYS A 320 -8.74 2.67 -34.38
C LYS A 320 -8.35 3.98 -33.67
N ARG A 321 -8.37 5.09 -34.39
CA ARG A 321 -7.96 6.42 -33.90
C ARG A 321 -8.72 6.85 -32.64
N ASN A 322 -10.02 6.60 -32.57
CA ASN A 322 -10.83 6.91 -31.40
C ASN A 322 -10.36 6.16 -30.14
N VAL A 323 -9.98 4.89 -30.26
CA VAL A 323 -9.43 4.10 -29.15
C VAL A 323 -8.07 4.64 -28.72
N LYS A 324 -7.22 5.06 -29.67
CA LYS A 324 -5.95 5.73 -29.34
C LYS A 324 -6.17 7.05 -28.61
N PHE A 325 -7.08 7.90 -29.08
CA PHE A 325 -7.40 9.16 -28.41
C PHE A 325 -8.00 8.95 -27.02
N ALA A 326 -8.83 7.92 -26.83
CA ALA A 326 -9.34 7.56 -25.51
C ALA A 326 -8.21 7.11 -24.56
N ASN A 327 -7.31 6.24 -25.04
CA ASN A 327 -6.14 5.82 -24.27
C ASN A 327 -5.23 7.02 -23.93
N LEU A 328 -5.00 7.91 -24.88
CA LEU A 328 -4.18 9.11 -24.70
C LEU A 328 -4.84 10.07 -23.70
N GLY A 329 -6.14 10.31 -23.82
CA GLY A 329 -6.91 11.15 -22.90
C GLY A 329 -6.85 10.63 -21.46
N LEU A 330 -7.01 9.32 -21.25
CA LEU A 330 -6.88 8.72 -19.93
C LEU A 330 -5.43 8.81 -19.40
N THR A 331 -4.45 8.62 -20.27
CA THR A 331 -3.02 8.76 -19.92
C THR A 331 -2.70 10.19 -19.49
N VAL A 332 -3.15 11.18 -20.25
CA VAL A 332 -2.97 12.61 -19.94
C VAL A 332 -3.68 12.98 -18.64
N PHE A 333 -4.90 12.50 -18.42
CA PHE A 333 -5.61 12.70 -17.16
C PHE A 333 -4.82 12.16 -15.96
N MET A 334 -4.24 10.97 -16.06
CA MET A 334 -3.43 10.39 -14.99
C MET A 334 -2.11 11.14 -14.78
N ILE A 335 -1.42 11.55 -15.84
CA ILE A 335 -0.18 12.35 -15.74
C ILE A 335 -0.47 13.70 -15.08
N LEU A 336 -1.49 14.42 -15.55
CA LEU A 336 -1.91 15.69 -14.95
C LEU A 336 -2.32 15.49 -13.48
N SER A 337 -3.02 14.40 -13.17
CA SER A 337 -3.39 14.10 -11.78
C SER A 337 -2.18 13.96 -10.86
N MET A 338 -1.06 13.44 -11.37
CA MET A 338 0.16 13.26 -10.60
C MET A 338 1.04 14.50 -10.49
N CYS A 339 0.74 15.60 -11.19
CA CYS A 339 1.58 16.80 -11.14
C CYS A 339 0.82 18.11 -10.93
N PHE A 340 -0.50 18.11 -11.09
CA PHE A 340 -1.36 19.29 -10.95
C PHE A 340 -2.18 19.21 -9.66
N GLN A 341 -1.87 20.10 -8.71
CA GLN A 341 -2.36 20.03 -7.34
C GLN A 341 -3.89 19.94 -7.19
N PRO A 342 -4.72 20.68 -7.98
CA PRO A 342 -6.17 20.56 -7.87
C PRO A 342 -6.69 19.14 -8.14
N LEU A 343 -6.06 18.40 -9.07
CA LEU A 343 -6.42 17.03 -9.33
C LEU A 343 -5.91 16.11 -8.21
N ASP A 344 -4.68 16.30 -7.72
CA ASP A 344 -4.17 15.52 -6.59
C ASP A 344 -5.05 15.65 -5.35
N LEU A 345 -5.47 16.87 -5.01
CA LEU A 345 -6.45 17.14 -3.96
C LEU A 345 -7.75 16.37 -4.17
N PHE A 346 -8.27 16.33 -5.40
CA PHE A 346 -9.50 15.61 -5.72
C PHE A 346 -9.36 14.10 -5.47
N TRP A 347 -8.25 13.49 -5.87
CA TRP A 347 -7.96 12.08 -5.60
C TRP A 347 -7.91 11.74 -4.10
N HIS A 348 -7.51 12.71 -3.29
CA HIS A 348 -7.34 12.54 -1.85
C HIS A 348 -8.52 13.09 -1.02
N GLY A 349 -9.67 13.36 -1.65
CA GLY A 349 -10.87 13.79 -0.92
C GLY A 349 -10.78 15.22 -0.40
N MET A 350 -10.12 16.09 -1.16
CA MET A 350 -9.89 17.52 -0.87
C MET A 350 -8.91 17.79 0.29
N GLN A 351 -8.07 16.82 0.64
CA GLN A 351 -7.00 16.96 1.62
C GLN A 351 -5.71 16.36 1.07
N LEU A 352 -4.61 17.11 1.06
CA LEU A 352 -3.34 16.55 0.55
C LEU A 352 -2.85 15.42 1.46
N PRO A 353 -2.28 14.35 0.87
CA PRO A 353 -1.68 13.29 1.65
C PRO A 353 -0.46 13.83 2.41
N VAL A 354 -0.35 13.45 3.68
CA VAL A 354 0.90 13.54 4.42
C VAL A 354 1.69 12.28 4.11
N TRP A 355 2.83 12.44 3.43
CA TRP A 355 3.69 11.34 2.95
C TRP A 355 3.01 10.38 1.97
N TYR A 356 3.84 9.70 1.16
CA TYR A 356 3.40 8.84 0.08
C TYR A 356 2.44 9.59 -0.85
N THR A 357 2.92 10.66 -1.49
CA THR A 357 2.15 11.45 -2.44
C THR A 357 1.68 10.59 -3.62
N PHE A 358 0.57 10.99 -4.25
CA PHE A 358 0.02 10.32 -5.44
C PHE A 358 -0.28 8.83 -5.24
N ARG A 359 -0.94 8.47 -4.14
CA ARG A 359 -1.22 7.05 -3.77
C ARG A 359 -2.00 6.28 -4.83
N PHE A 360 -2.66 6.96 -5.76
CA PHE A 360 -3.38 6.39 -6.90
C PHE A 360 -2.47 5.99 -8.08
N SER A 361 -1.15 6.20 -8.02
CA SER A 361 -0.24 5.95 -9.16
C SER A 361 -0.17 4.47 -9.60
N TYR A 362 -0.59 3.53 -8.75
CA TYR A 362 -0.76 2.12 -9.17
C TYR A 362 -1.79 1.95 -10.29
N LEU A 363 -2.81 2.81 -10.39
CA LEU A 363 -3.80 2.80 -11.47
C LEU A 363 -3.16 3.19 -12.80
N PHE A 364 -2.22 4.14 -12.77
CA PHE A 364 -1.44 4.53 -13.94
C PHE A 364 -0.53 3.38 -14.41
N SER A 365 0.19 2.74 -13.48
CA SER A 365 1.01 1.56 -13.78
C SER A 365 0.17 0.40 -14.31
N PHE A 366 -0.98 0.09 -13.69
CA PHE A 366 -1.95 -0.90 -14.21
C PHE A 366 -2.35 -0.59 -15.65
N TRP A 367 -2.71 0.66 -15.92
CA TRP A 367 -3.13 1.13 -17.23
C TRP A 367 -2.03 0.97 -18.27
N MET A 368 -0.81 1.40 -17.95
CA MET A 368 0.35 1.27 -18.82
C MET A 368 0.64 -0.18 -19.17
N ILE A 369 0.68 -1.06 -18.17
CA ILE A 369 0.97 -2.50 -18.35
C ILE A 369 -0.11 -3.16 -19.20
N PHE A 370 -1.40 -2.83 -18.98
CA PHE A 370 -2.49 -3.39 -19.78
C PHE A 370 -2.44 -2.91 -21.25
N THR A 371 -2.18 -1.63 -21.48
CA THR A 371 -2.05 -1.06 -22.83
C THR A 371 -0.81 -1.60 -23.56
N ALA A 372 0.31 -1.76 -22.86
CA ALA A 372 1.52 -2.41 -23.37
C ALA A 372 1.25 -3.87 -23.75
N PHE A 373 0.47 -4.61 -22.96
CA PHE A 373 0.10 -5.98 -23.30
C PHE A 373 -0.77 -6.04 -24.58
N GLN A 374 -1.67 -5.08 -24.79
CA GLN A 374 -2.43 -5.00 -26.05
C GLN A 374 -1.51 -4.74 -27.25
N ALA A 375 -0.52 -3.86 -27.12
CA ALA A 375 0.49 -3.62 -28.15
C ALA A 375 1.33 -4.89 -28.42
N PHE A 376 1.70 -5.62 -27.38
CA PHE A 376 2.39 -6.91 -27.52
C PHE A 376 1.58 -7.93 -28.31
N LEU A 377 0.29 -8.10 -27.99
CA LEU A 377 -0.58 -9.01 -28.74
C LEU A 377 -0.70 -8.60 -30.21
N HIS A 378 -0.77 -7.30 -30.47
CA HIS A 378 -0.76 -6.79 -31.83
C HIS A 378 0.51 -7.18 -32.59
N ILE A 379 1.68 -7.06 -31.97
CA ILE A 379 2.96 -7.50 -32.56
C ILE A 379 2.94 -9.00 -32.86
N LEU A 380 2.38 -9.82 -31.96
CA LEU A 380 2.29 -11.26 -32.18
C LEU A 380 1.40 -11.63 -33.37
N ASP A 381 0.34 -10.88 -33.62
CA ASP A 381 -0.62 -11.16 -34.68
C ASP A 381 -0.17 -10.58 -36.02
N GLU A 382 0.25 -9.32 -36.04
CA GLU A 382 0.50 -8.56 -37.29
C GLU A 382 1.99 -8.24 -37.53
N GLY A 383 2.86 -8.46 -36.56
CA GLY A 383 4.27 -8.08 -36.63
C GLY A 383 4.52 -6.62 -36.23
N ILE A 384 5.76 -6.16 -36.44
CA ILE A 384 6.18 -4.80 -36.08
C ILE A 384 5.93 -3.83 -37.24
N ASN A 385 5.32 -2.69 -36.92
CA ASN A 385 5.34 -1.52 -37.76
C ASN A 385 6.66 -0.76 -37.53
N TRP A 386 7.59 -0.88 -38.47
CA TRP A 386 8.93 -0.29 -38.35
C TRP A 386 8.94 1.23 -38.19
N LYS A 387 8.04 1.96 -38.87
CA LYS A 387 7.95 3.42 -38.72
C LYS A 387 7.54 3.81 -37.30
N GLY A 388 6.49 3.20 -36.77
CA GLY A 388 6.03 3.45 -35.40
C GLY A 388 7.04 2.99 -34.34
N TYR A 389 7.74 1.89 -34.61
CA TYR A 389 8.78 1.38 -33.73
C TYR A 389 10.03 2.30 -33.72
N LEU A 390 10.45 2.83 -34.87
CA LEU A 390 11.54 3.81 -34.95
C LEU A 390 11.19 5.09 -34.17
N VAL A 391 9.97 5.61 -34.32
CA VAL A 391 9.51 6.76 -33.53
C VAL A 391 9.53 6.43 -32.03
N THR A 392 9.12 5.23 -31.65
CA THR A 392 9.20 4.77 -30.26
C THR A 392 10.64 4.78 -29.75
N ALA A 393 11.59 4.23 -30.52
CA ALA A 393 13.00 4.21 -30.16
C ALA A 393 13.58 5.64 -29.99
N VAL A 394 13.22 6.57 -30.89
CA VAL A 394 13.61 7.98 -30.77
C VAL A 394 13.05 8.61 -29.49
N VAL A 395 11.77 8.37 -29.16
CA VAL A 395 11.16 8.85 -27.92
C VAL A 395 11.89 8.29 -26.68
N MET A 396 12.28 7.01 -26.70
CA MET A 396 13.06 6.42 -25.60
C MET A 396 14.43 7.10 -25.45
N VAL A 397 15.14 7.34 -26.54
CA VAL A 397 16.43 8.05 -26.52
C VAL A 397 16.27 9.47 -25.98
N LEU A 398 15.25 10.20 -26.41
CA LEU A 398 14.96 11.54 -25.89
C LEU A 398 14.65 11.51 -24.38
N GLY A 399 13.93 10.49 -23.90
CA GLY A 399 13.69 10.29 -22.47
C GLY A 399 14.98 10.05 -21.68
N VAL A 400 15.88 9.21 -22.19
CA VAL A 400 17.21 8.97 -21.59
C VAL A 400 18.03 10.27 -21.56
N LEU A 401 18.09 11.01 -22.67
CA LEU A 401 18.83 12.28 -22.75
C LEU A 401 18.27 13.33 -21.78
N TYR A 402 16.94 13.41 -21.63
CA TYR A 402 16.31 14.28 -20.64
C TYR A 402 16.74 13.92 -19.22
N VAL A 403 16.75 12.63 -18.88
CA VAL A 403 17.17 12.17 -17.55
C VAL A 403 18.65 12.47 -17.30
N VAL A 404 19.52 12.25 -18.29
CA VAL A 404 20.95 12.64 -18.20
C VAL A 404 21.09 14.14 -17.95
N TRP A 405 20.35 14.97 -18.69
CA TRP A 405 20.37 16.43 -18.53
C TRP A 405 19.87 16.87 -17.14
N ARG A 406 18.85 16.19 -16.59
CA ARG A 406 18.27 16.48 -15.27
C ARG A 406 18.97 15.78 -14.11
N GLY A 407 19.96 14.92 -14.34
CA GLY A 407 20.49 13.99 -13.33
C GLY A 407 20.89 14.63 -12.01
N LYS A 408 21.41 15.88 -12.02
CA LYS A 408 21.77 16.61 -10.79
C LYS A 408 20.58 17.03 -9.92
N HIS A 409 19.38 17.09 -10.47
CA HIS A 409 18.14 17.43 -9.76
C HIS A 409 17.35 16.20 -9.29
N LEU A 410 17.77 14.99 -9.69
CA LEU A 410 17.12 13.74 -9.34
C LEU A 410 17.91 13.05 -8.23
N GLU A 411 17.78 13.51 -6.99
CA GLU A 411 18.57 13.03 -5.84
C GLU A 411 18.49 11.51 -5.60
N TYR A 412 17.40 10.87 -6.03
CA TYR A 412 17.22 9.43 -5.92
C TYR A 412 18.04 8.62 -6.94
N MET A 413 18.49 9.24 -8.02
CA MET A 413 19.03 8.52 -9.17
C MET A 413 20.53 8.28 -9.04
N ARG A 414 20.91 7.09 -8.61
CA ARG A 414 22.31 6.68 -8.52
C ARG A 414 22.84 6.28 -9.89
N HIS A 415 24.11 6.61 -10.17
CA HIS A 415 24.74 6.35 -11.48
C HIS A 415 24.62 4.89 -11.92
N MET A 416 24.86 3.92 -11.03
CA MET A 416 24.79 2.50 -11.38
C MET A 416 23.35 2.04 -11.66
N ASP A 417 22.36 2.55 -10.93
CA ASP A 417 20.96 2.18 -11.16
C ASP A 417 20.47 2.72 -12.50
N PHE A 418 20.88 3.95 -12.85
CA PHE A 418 20.60 4.55 -14.15
C PHE A 418 21.22 3.74 -15.30
N VAL A 419 22.49 3.33 -15.16
CA VAL A 419 23.18 2.49 -16.16
C VAL A 419 22.44 1.16 -16.36
N TRP A 420 22.04 0.48 -15.28
CA TRP A 420 21.25 -0.73 -15.39
C TRP A 420 19.90 -0.49 -16.07
N GLY A 421 19.20 0.60 -15.74
CA GLY A 421 17.96 0.98 -16.42
C GLY A 421 18.17 1.19 -17.93
N CYS A 422 19.26 1.85 -18.34
CA CYS A 422 19.61 1.97 -19.75
C CYS A 422 19.89 0.61 -20.41
N ILE A 423 20.60 -0.30 -19.74
CA ILE A 423 20.87 -1.66 -20.24
C ILE A 423 19.55 -2.41 -20.46
N TYR A 424 18.65 -2.41 -19.47
CA TYR A 424 17.34 -3.05 -19.60
C TYR A 424 16.50 -2.44 -20.71
N LEU A 425 16.56 -1.11 -20.89
CA LEU A 425 15.86 -0.42 -21.97
C LEU A 425 16.38 -0.83 -23.35
N VAL A 426 17.69 -0.87 -23.56
CA VAL A 426 18.32 -1.30 -24.83
C VAL A 426 18.00 -2.77 -25.13
N VAL A 427 18.13 -3.65 -24.14
CA VAL A 427 17.79 -5.07 -24.28
C VAL A 427 16.30 -5.25 -24.57
N SER A 428 15.43 -4.45 -23.94
CA SER A 428 13.98 -4.46 -24.18
C SER A 428 13.64 -4.05 -25.61
N LEU A 429 14.29 -3.01 -26.14
CA LEU A 429 14.13 -2.60 -27.54
C LEU A 429 14.50 -3.77 -28.47
N GLY A 430 15.71 -4.33 -28.32
CA GLY A 430 16.16 -5.47 -29.11
C GLY A 430 15.22 -6.68 -29.02
N LEU A 431 14.78 -7.04 -27.82
CA LEU A 431 13.88 -8.17 -27.61
C LEU A 431 12.52 -7.97 -28.29
N VAL A 432 11.96 -6.76 -28.24
CA VAL A 432 10.72 -6.45 -28.95
C VAL A 432 10.89 -6.68 -30.46
N ILE A 433 12.02 -6.26 -31.05
CA ILE A 433 12.34 -6.52 -32.46
C ILE A 433 12.31 -8.04 -32.76
N PHE A 434 13.04 -8.83 -31.98
CA PHE A 434 13.09 -10.28 -32.16
C PHE A 434 11.69 -10.93 -32.06
N ILE A 435 10.85 -10.47 -31.12
CA ILE A 435 9.46 -10.93 -30.99
C ILE A 435 8.65 -10.62 -32.24
N GLY A 436 8.85 -9.45 -32.84
CA GLY A 436 8.21 -9.06 -34.09
C GLY A 436 8.64 -9.88 -35.30
N LEU A 437 9.91 -10.29 -35.36
CA LEU A 437 10.47 -11.10 -36.45
C LEU A 437 10.05 -12.58 -36.34
N TYR A 438 10.19 -13.16 -35.16
CA TYR A 438 9.98 -14.60 -34.90
C TYR A 438 8.65 -14.89 -34.20
N ARG A 439 7.62 -14.06 -34.44
CA ARG A 439 6.27 -14.09 -33.84
C ARG A 439 5.85 -15.43 -33.22
N ARG A 440 5.29 -15.37 -32.00
CA ARG A 440 4.76 -16.52 -31.24
C ARG A 440 5.83 -17.59 -30.90
N ASN A 441 7.11 -17.28 -30.99
CA ASN A 441 8.19 -18.15 -30.53
C ASN A 441 8.16 -18.32 -29.00
N LEU A 442 8.19 -19.58 -28.56
CA LEU A 442 8.15 -19.96 -27.15
C LEU A 442 9.32 -19.41 -26.35
N VAL A 443 10.54 -19.52 -26.89
CA VAL A 443 11.78 -19.08 -26.24
C VAL A 443 11.72 -17.58 -25.98
N LEU A 444 11.33 -16.78 -26.98
CA LEU A 444 11.20 -15.33 -26.81
C LEU A 444 10.15 -14.93 -25.78
N GLY A 445 9.05 -15.68 -25.68
CA GLY A 445 8.05 -15.49 -24.63
C GLY A 445 8.59 -15.76 -23.23
N ILE A 446 9.44 -16.77 -23.07
CA ILE A 446 10.13 -17.09 -21.81
C ILE A 446 11.22 -16.06 -21.51
N THR A 447 12.02 -15.68 -22.50
CA THR A 447 13.06 -14.64 -22.38
C THR A 447 12.46 -13.32 -21.94
N LEU A 448 11.31 -12.92 -22.49
CA LEU A 448 10.57 -11.73 -22.05
C LEU A 448 10.13 -11.84 -20.58
N ALA A 449 9.62 -12.99 -20.17
CA ALA A 449 9.24 -13.21 -18.77
C ALA A 449 10.45 -13.11 -17.83
N ILE A 450 11.58 -13.71 -18.18
CA ILE A 450 12.82 -13.65 -17.40
C ILE A 450 13.36 -12.23 -17.33
N LEU A 451 13.44 -11.52 -18.46
CA LEU A 451 13.95 -10.15 -18.54
C LEU A 451 13.15 -9.22 -17.64
N MET A 452 11.82 -9.20 -17.79
CA MET A 452 10.94 -8.34 -17.00
C MET A 452 11.00 -8.68 -15.51
N SER A 453 11.00 -9.98 -15.16
CA SER A 453 11.06 -10.42 -13.77
C SER A 453 12.40 -10.07 -13.12
N GLY A 454 13.50 -10.23 -13.86
CA GLY A 454 14.83 -9.84 -13.41
C GLY A 454 14.97 -8.33 -13.20
N GLU A 455 14.39 -7.52 -14.10
CA GLU A 455 14.35 -6.06 -13.94
C GLU A 455 13.56 -5.64 -12.69
N MET A 456 12.42 -6.31 -12.43
CA MET A 456 11.61 -6.03 -11.24
C MET A 456 12.35 -6.44 -9.95
N ALA A 457 13.06 -7.57 -9.97
CA ALA A 457 13.92 -7.98 -8.88
C ALA A 457 15.03 -6.95 -8.62
N LEU A 458 15.71 -6.49 -9.68
CA LEU A 458 16.74 -5.46 -9.57
C LEU A 458 16.18 -4.18 -8.96
N ASN A 459 15.03 -3.70 -9.45
CA ASN A 459 14.41 -2.50 -8.91
C ASN A 459 14.03 -2.63 -7.43
N MET A 460 13.51 -3.79 -7.02
CA MET A 460 13.19 -4.07 -5.62
C MET A 460 14.46 -3.94 -4.76
N VAL A 461 15.56 -4.55 -5.18
CA VAL A 461 16.84 -4.52 -4.47
C VAL A 461 17.41 -3.09 -4.41
N THR A 462 17.49 -2.40 -5.54
CA THR A 462 18.08 -1.05 -5.61
C THR A 462 17.24 0.00 -4.89
N SER A 463 15.91 -0.15 -4.88
CA SER A 463 15.00 0.76 -4.17
C SER A 463 15.06 0.59 -2.65
N LEU A 464 15.17 -0.65 -2.17
CA LEU A 464 14.95 -0.95 -0.76
C LEU A 464 16.23 -1.10 0.07
N ASN A 465 17.37 -1.35 -0.55
CA ASN A 465 18.60 -1.66 0.19
C ASN A 465 19.11 -0.53 1.10
N HIS A 466 18.73 0.71 0.81
CA HIS A 466 19.13 1.92 1.55
C HIS A 466 18.26 2.20 2.77
N LEU A 467 17.18 1.44 2.94
CA LEU A 467 16.28 1.63 4.06
C LEU A 467 16.82 0.90 5.29
N ASP A 468 16.76 1.60 6.42
CA ASP A 468 16.94 1.02 7.73
C ASP A 468 15.66 0.34 8.19
N TYR A 469 15.80 -0.87 8.72
CA TYR A 469 14.67 -1.70 9.12
C TYR A 469 14.64 -1.91 10.63
N LEU A 470 13.43 -1.85 11.20
CA LEU A 470 13.22 -2.12 12.62
C LEU A 470 13.39 -3.62 12.92
N LYS A 471 13.81 -3.95 14.15
CA LYS A 471 14.03 -5.33 14.57
C LYS A 471 12.74 -5.99 15.03
N ALA A 472 12.54 -7.24 14.63
CA ALA A 472 11.41 -8.05 15.09
C ALA A 472 11.47 -8.30 16.61
N THR A 473 12.66 -8.43 17.18
CA THR A 473 12.84 -8.59 18.64
C THR A 473 12.36 -7.40 19.45
N ASP A 474 12.38 -6.18 18.91
CA ASP A 474 12.01 -4.98 19.67
C ASP A 474 10.50 -5.02 20.01
N TYR A 475 9.66 -5.46 19.07
CA TYR A 475 8.24 -5.70 19.32
C TYR A 475 8.01 -6.91 20.25
N THR A 476 8.63 -8.05 19.97
CA THR A 476 8.33 -9.29 20.72
C THR A 476 8.82 -9.25 22.17
N ALA A 477 9.93 -8.56 22.43
CA ALA A 477 10.41 -8.34 23.79
C ALA A 477 9.50 -7.35 24.54
N PHE A 478 9.06 -6.27 23.88
CA PHE A 478 8.11 -5.33 24.47
C PHE A 478 6.77 -5.99 24.80
N GLU A 479 6.16 -6.69 23.85
CA GLU A 479 4.88 -7.40 24.01
C GLU A 479 4.91 -8.35 25.20
N ARG A 480 5.96 -9.16 25.33
CA ARG A 480 6.14 -10.07 26.46
C ARG A 480 6.21 -9.35 27.79
N VAL A 481 7.00 -8.27 27.87
CA VAL A 481 7.18 -7.50 29.10
C VAL A 481 5.87 -6.84 29.49
N ILE A 482 5.25 -6.07 28.58
CA ILE A 482 4.05 -5.30 28.90
C ILE A 482 2.87 -6.21 29.29
N ARG A 483 2.66 -7.33 28.58
CA ARG A 483 1.56 -8.26 28.89
C ARG A 483 1.74 -9.01 30.20
N LYS A 484 2.99 -9.30 30.60
CA LYS A 484 3.29 -9.88 31.91
C LYS A 484 2.81 -8.96 33.04
N HIS A 485 3.19 -7.68 33.00
CA HIS A 485 2.82 -6.73 34.05
C HIS A 485 1.32 -6.40 34.04
N VAL A 486 0.73 -6.16 32.86
CA VAL A 486 -0.71 -5.94 32.73
C VAL A 486 -1.50 -7.14 33.26
N GLY A 487 -1.11 -8.36 32.90
CA GLY A 487 -1.76 -9.58 33.37
C GLY A 487 -1.66 -9.77 34.89
N ALA A 488 -0.58 -9.33 35.53
CA ALA A 488 -0.45 -9.36 36.99
C ALA A 488 -1.45 -8.40 37.68
N ILE A 489 -1.64 -7.20 37.11
CA ILE A 489 -2.61 -6.21 37.61
C ILE A 489 -4.05 -6.72 37.39
N GLN A 490 -4.37 -7.22 36.19
CA GLN A 490 -5.69 -7.76 35.85
C GLN A 490 -6.11 -8.98 36.70
N LYS A 491 -5.15 -9.72 37.26
CA LYS A 491 -5.44 -10.80 38.21
C LYS A 491 -5.85 -10.28 39.59
N LYS A 492 -5.28 -9.15 40.03
CA LYS A 492 -5.54 -8.53 41.34
C LYS A 492 -6.76 -7.61 41.32
N ASP A 493 -6.98 -6.89 40.21
CA ASP A 493 -8.06 -5.93 40.04
C ASP A 493 -8.89 -6.27 38.80
N ARG A 494 -10.18 -6.56 39.02
CA ARG A 494 -11.17 -6.86 37.98
C ARG A 494 -12.08 -5.67 37.68
N GLY A 495 -11.97 -4.58 38.44
CA GLY A 495 -12.74 -3.37 38.25
C GLY A 495 -12.28 -2.60 37.00
N PHE A 496 -12.97 -1.51 36.72
CA PHE A 496 -12.55 -0.59 35.67
C PHE A 496 -11.43 0.33 36.17
N TYR A 497 -10.31 0.31 35.47
CA TYR A 497 -9.17 1.20 35.70
C TYR A 497 -8.45 1.52 34.39
N ARG A 498 -7.57 2.51 34.43
CA ARG A 498 -6.59 2.81 33.39
C ARG A 498 -5.17 2.67 33.90
N LEU A 499 -4.28 2.45 32.95
CA LEU A 499 -2.85 2.30 33.15
C LEU A 499 -2.11 3.42 32.41
N GLY A 500 -1.27 4.15 33.13
CA GLY A 500 -0.28 5.07 32.58
C GLY A 500 1.08 4.41 32.46
N THR A 501 1.92 4.88 31.54
CA THR A 501 3.32 4.42 31.41
C THR A 501 4.27 5.62 31.36
N THR A 502 5.44 5.50 32.01
CA THR A 502 6.52 6.50 31.87
C THR A 502 7.48 6.18 30.73
N PHE A 503 7.23 5.08 30.01
CA PHE A 503 7.97 4.61 28.85
C PHE A 503 7.05 4.27 27.69
N SER A 504 7.60 4.20 26.49
CA SER A 504 6.89 3.63 25.33
C SER A 504 7.81 2.94 24.34
N ARG A 505 7.19 2.05 23.56
CA ARG A 505 7.66 1.61 22.25
C ARG A 505 6.94 2.42 21.17
N THR A 506 5.63 2.59 21.27
CA THR A 506 4.81 3.43 20.39
C THR A 506 3.73 4.18 21.16
N LYS A 507 3.01 5.08 20.49
CA LYS A 507 1.84 5.74 21.08
C LYS A 507 0.63 4.80 21.25
N ASN A 508 0.71 3.58 20.72
CA ASN A 508 -0.36 2.59 20.67
C ASN A 508 -0.11 1.39 21.59
N ASP A 509 0.84 1.49 22.52
CA ASP A 509 1.25 0.41 23.43
C ASP A 509 0.08 -0.18 24.25
N ALA A 510 -0.98 0.61 24.49
CA ALA A 510 -2.21 0.14 25.12
C ALA A 510 -2.87 -1.03 24.37
N PHE A 511 -2.82 -1.01 23.03
CA PHE A 511 -3.28 -2.13 22.21
C PHE A 511 -2.34 -3.33 22.30
N THR A 512 -1.02 -3.11 22.29
CA THR A 512 -0.04 -4.19 22.41
C THR A 512 -0.14 -4.91 23.75
N GLY A 513 -0.33 -4.14 24.83
CA GLY A 513 -0.43 -4.66 26.19
C GLY A 513 -1.84 -5.08 26.62
N ASN A 514 -2.85 -4.85 25.77
CA ASN A 514 -4.26 -5.13 26.05
C ASN A 514 -4.73 -4.50 27.39
N PHE A 515 -4.55 -3.19 27.52
CA PHE A 515 -4.99 -2.42 28.68
C PHE A 515 -5.71 -1.13 28.30
N ASN A 516 -6.51 -0.62 29.23
CA ASN A 516 -7.17 0.68 29.07
C ASN A 516 -6.16 1.80 29.31
N GLY A 517 -5.86 2.59 28.27
CA GLY A 517 -4.77 3.55 28.27
C GLY A 517 -5.22 5.01 28.25
N GLY A 518 -4.30 5.90 27.85
CA GLY A 518 -4.58 7.31 27.59
C GLY A 518 -3.93 7.84 26.31
N SER A 519 -3.30 6.98 25.51
CA SER A 519 -2.52 7.37 24.33
C SER A 519 -3.03 6.68 23.08
N ILE A 520 -2.90 7.35 21.94
CA ILE A 520 -3.16 6.76 20.62
C ILE A 520 -2.46 7.56 19.54
N PHE A 521 -2.06 6.88 18.47
CA PHE A 521 -1.80 7.41 17.15
C PHE A 521 -2.72 6.69 16.15
N SER A 522 -3.69 7.41 15.60
CA SER A 522 -4.66 6.94 14.58
C SER A 522 -5.06 8.08 13.64
N SER A 523 -5.15 7.80 12.35
CA SER A 523 -5.75 8.74 11.38
C SER A 523 -7.24 8.99 11.63
N THR A 524 -7.89 8.13 12.42
CA THR A 524 -9.31 8.20 12.82
C THR A 524 -9.50 8.73 14.25
N LEU A 525 -8.51 9.48 14.76
CA LEU A 525 -8.62 10.16 16.04
C LEU A 525 -9.66 11.28 15.98
N GLU A 526 -10.56 11.27 16.96
CA GLU A 526 -11.60 12.28 17.14
C GLU A 526 -10.98 13.63 17.53
N SER A 527 -11.42 14.69 16.86
CA SER A 527 -10.91 16.05 17.11
C SER A 527 -11.19 16.54 18.54
N SER A 528 -12.33 16.15 19.12
CA SER A 528 -12.70 16.45 20.51
C SER A 528 -11.72 15.83 21.51
N THR A 529 -11.27 14.60 21.28
CA THR A 529 -10.24 13.94 22.11
C THR A 529 -8.93 14.69 22.04
N SER A 530 -8.46 15.07 20.83
CA SER A 530 -7.24 15.87 20.69
C SER A 530 -7.35 17.22 21.38
N GLN A 531 -8.50 17.90 21.27
CA GLN A 531 -8.75 19.19 21.94
C GLN A 531 -8.82 19.06 23.46
N PHE A 532 -9.39 17.97 23.98
CA PHE A 532 -9.39 17.70 25.41
C PHE A 532 -7.96 17.59 25.95
N PHE A 533 -7.10 16.81 25.30
CA PHE A 533 -5.69 16.66 25.68
C PHE A 533 -4.94 17.99 25.64
N LYS A 534 -5.18 18.81 24.61
CA LYS A 534 -4.66 20.18 24.52
C LYS A 534 -5.06 21.02 25.74
N ASN A 535 -6.33 20.97 26.14
CA ASN A 535 -6.86 21.77 27.24
C ASN A 535 -6.30 21.36 28.61
N ILE A 536 -5.98 20.08 28.81
CA ILE A 536 -5.38 19.58 30.05
C ILE A 536 -3.84 19.57 30.02
N GLY A 537 -3.22 20.19 29.01
CA GLY A 537 -1.77 20.34 28.90
C GLY A 537 -1.00 19.07 28.51
N GLN A 538 -1.68 18.06 27.94
CA GLN A 538 -1.02 16.85 27.43
C GLN A 538 -0.62 17.01 25.96
N PRO A 539 0.45 16.32 25.49
CA PRO A 539 0.82 16.34 24.08
C PRO A 539 -0.30 15.81 23.17
N ASN A 540 -0.61 16.58 22.13
CA ASN A 540 -1.67 16.26 21.18
C ASN A 540 -1.27 16.68 19.74
N GLY A 541 -1.98 16.13 18.75
CA GLY A 541 -1.87 16.50 17.34
C GLY A 541 -3.06 15.99 16.52
N ASP A 542 -2.99 16.12 15.19
CA ASP A 542 -4.09 15.80 14.27
C ASP A 542 -4.44 14.32 14.19
N SER A 543 -3.52 13.46 14.63
CA SER A 543 -3.70 12.01 14.56
C SER A 543 -3.16 11.31 15.80
N PHE A 544 -2.71 12.05 16.82
CA PHE A 544 -2.27 11.44 18.07
C PHE A 544 -2.65 12.25 19.31
N VAL A 545 -2.76 11.54 20.42
CA VAL A 545 -2.71 12.08 21.78
C VAL A 545 -1.80 11.20 22.62
N LEU A 546 -1.13 11.80 23.59
CA LEU A 546 -0.24 11.09 24.49
C LEU A 546 -0.52 11.51 25.93
N TYR A 547 -0.95 10.57 26.77
CA TYR A 547 -1.05 10.80 28.21
C TYR A 547 0.31 10.49 28.84
N SER A 548 1.16 11.50 28.99
CA SER A 548 2.55 11.32 29.44
C SER A 548 2.87 12.08 30.73
N ASN A 549 2.26 13.25 30.96
CA ASN A 549 2.56 14.08 32.12
C ASN A 549 1.30 14.32 32.95
N GLY A 550 0.58 13.26 33.31
CA GLY A 550 -0.57 13.37 34.21
C GLY A 550 -0.16 13.95 35.56
N THR A 551 -1.05 14.71 36.19
CA THR A 551 -0.94 15.09 37.62
C THR A 551 -1.82 14.17 38.45
N MET A 552 -1.60 14.06 39.76
CA MET A 552 -2.51 13.34 40.67
C MET A 552 -4.00 13.73 40.47
N PHE A 553 -4.28 15.01 40.15
CA PHE A 553 -5.63 15.46 39.84
C PHE A 553 -6.16 14.87 38.54
N THR A 554 -5.41 14.96 37.44
CA THR A 554 -5.86 14.41 36.16
C THR A 554 -5.88 12.89 36.16
N ASP A 555 -4.96 12.25 36.90
CA ASP A 555 -4.92 10.82 37.10
C ASP A 555 -6.17 10.33 37.83
N SER A 556 -6.58 11.03 38.90
CA SER A 556 -7.84 10.75 39.60
C SER A 556 -9.06 10.98 38.70
N LEU A 557 -9.10 12.09 37.96
CA LEU A 557 -10.21 12.43 37.05
C LEU A 557 -10.40 11.40 35.94
N LEU A 558 -9.29 10.91 35.37
CA LEU A 558 -9.30 9.97 34.24
C LEU A 558 -9.23 8.51 34.67
N ASN A 559 -9.26 8.24 35.97
CA ASN A 559 -9.14 6.90 36.56
C ASN A 559 -7.85 6.16 36.15
N MET A 560 -6.74 6.89 36.06
CA MET A 560 -5.37 6.36 35.85
C MET A 560 -4.85 5.80 37.18
N LYS A 561 -5.45 4.68 37.58
CA LYS A 561 -5.24 4.06 38.90
C LYS A 561 -3.83 3.50 39.07
N TYR A 562 -3.26 2.97 38.00
CA TYR A 562 -1.98 2.28 38.05
C TYR A 562 -0.97 2.91 37.08
N TYR A 563 0.30 2.88 37.45
CA TYR A 563 1.40 3.37 36.62
C TYR A 563 2.52 2.34 36.50
N MET A 564 2.98 2.12 35.28
CA MET A 564 4.19 1.33 35.01
C MET A 564 5.34 2.27 34.66
N SER A 565 6.39 2.23 35.47
CA SER A 565 7.55 3.09 35.30
C SER A 565 8.81 2.33 34.93
N HIS A 566 9.58 2.84 33.97
CA HIS A 566 10.83 2.22 33.56
C HIS A 566 11.91 2.45 34.62
N GLN A 567 12.50 1.36 35.10
CA GLN A 567 13.64 1.39 36.01
C GLN A 567 14.89 1.76 35.21
N ILE A 568 15.40 2.98 35.37
CA ILE A 568 16.69 3.39 34.79
C ILE A 568 17.78 2.76 35.69
N PRO A 569 18.57 1.79 35.21
CA PRO A 569 19.67 1.27 35.99
C PRO A 569 20.66 2.41 36.28
N GLU A 570 21.21 2.49 37.49
CA GLU A 570 22.28 3.43 37.80
C GLU A 570 23.37 3.36 36.72
N ALA A 571 23.69 4.52 36.14
CA ALA A 571 24.66 4.61 35.07
C ALA A 571 26.03 4.19 35.62
N ASN A 572 26.52 3.01 35.22
CA ASN A 572 27.89 2.63 35.49
C ASN A 572 28.78 3.26 34.39
N PRO A 573 29.59 4.29 34.70
CA PRO A 573 30.39 5.01 33.70
C PRO A 573 31.40 4.12 32.97
N ASN A 574 31.68 2.91 33.47
CA ASN A 574 32.63 1.96 32.90
C ASN A 574 31.98 0.91 31.96
N LYS A 575 30.67 0.95 31.72
CA LYS A 575 29.98 0.02 30.81
C LYS A 575 29.37 0.77 29.63
N LYS A 576 29.60 0.29 28.41
CA LYS A 576 28.90 0.79 27.21
C LYS A 576 27.38 0.74 27.47
N PRO A 577 26.62 1.80 27.17
CA PRO A 577 25.18 1.82 27.39
C PRO A 577 24.54 0.65 26.62
N LYS A 578 23.92 -0.29 27.33
CA LYS A 578 23.10 -1.34 26.71
C LYS A 578 21.92 -0.64 26.02
N LYS A 579 21.62 -1.00 24.77
CA LYS A 579 20.42 -0.50 24.07
C LYS A 579 19.19 -0.82 24.94
N GLN A 580 18.52 0.21 25.45
CA GLN A 580 17.37 0.04 26.34
C GLN A 580 16.18 -0.50 25.54
N LEU A 581 15.51 -1.53 26.08
CA LEU A 581 14.31 -2.12 25.50
C LEU A 581 13.11 -1.16 25.55
N LEU A 582 13.07 -0.32 26.60
CA LEU A 582 12.02 0.66 26.86
C LEU A 582 12.64 2.05 26.74
N THR A 583 11.98 2.95 26.02
CA THR A 583 12.42 4.35 25.93
C THR A 583 11.61 5.17 26.91
N THR A 584 12.26 5.85 27.85
CA THR A 584 11.60 6.76 28.80
C THR A 584 10.91 7.90 28.03
N MET A 585 9.59 8.04 28.21
CA MET A 585 8.80 9.13 27.66
C MET A 585 8.76 10.35 28.59
N THR A 586 8.72 10.11 29.89
CA THR A 586 8.59 11.15 30.92
C THR A 586 9.25 10.71 32.22
N ARG A 587 9.58 11.67 33.08
CA ARG A 587 10.04 11.42 34.45
C ARG A 587 8.93 11.49 35.50
N LYS A 588 7.73 12.02 35.16
CA LYS A 588 6.54 12.20 36.02
C LYS A 588 6.87 12.21 37.54
N PRO A 589 7.34 13.32 38.12
CA PRO A 589 7.92 13.33 39.46
C PRO A 589 6.92 13.03 40.59
N ASP A 590 5.63 13.29 40.38
CA ASP A 590 4.55 13.03 41.34
C ASP A 590 4.20 11.54 41.49
N TYR A 591 4.73 10.67 40.62
CA TYR A 591 4.62 9.22 40.81
C TYR A 591 5.28 8.73 42.11
N ASN A 592 6.22 9.48 42.69
CA ASN A 592 6.81 9.15 43.99
C ASN A 592 5.78 9.13 45.13
N ASN A 593 4.59 9.70 44.91
CA ASN A 593 3.48 9.67 45.87
C ASN A 593 2.61 8.40 45.74
N TYR A 594 2.86 7.55 44.75
CA TYR A 594 2.13 6.30 44.53
C TYR A 594 2.78 5.15 45.30
N THR A 595 1.97 4.17 45.71
CA THR A 595 2.45 3.00 46.43
C THR A 595 3.04 1.99 45.45
N LEU A 596 4.29 1.58 45.65
CA LEU A 596 4.87 0.49 44.87
C LEU A 596 4.15 -0.84 45.15
N LEU A 597 3.61 -1.47 44.11
CA LEU A 597 2.84 -2.72 44.21
C LEU A 597 3.63 -3.96 43.76
N ASP A 598 4.49 -3.81 42.76
CA ASP A 598 5.30 -4.87 42.19
C ASP A 598 6.50 -4.27 41.45
N GLN A 599 7.64 -4.95 41.41
CA GLN A 599 8.84 -4.44 40.76
C GLN A 599 9.69 -5.57 40.20
N ASP A 600 10.19 -5.40 38.98
CA ASP A 600 11.30 -6.18 38.44
C ASP A 600 12.44 -5.30 37.92
N GLN A 601 13.43 -5.92 37.27
CA GLN A 601 14.62 -5.22 36.77
C GLN A 601 14.33 -4.18 35.69
N LEU A 602 13.15 -4.20 35.06
CA LEU A 602 12.80 -3.33 33.94
C LEU A 602 11.68 -2.35 34.29
N ILE A 603 10.68 -2.80 35.06
CA ILE A 603 9.46 -2.03 35.34
C ILE A 603 9.11 -2.10 36.83
N GLY A 604 8.79 -0.95 37.41
CA GLY A 604 8.02 -0.88 38.66
C GLY A 604 6.56 -0.54 38.39
N THR A 605 5.65 -1.23 39.06
CA THR A 605 4.20 -1.04 39.00
C THR A 605 3.72 -0.39 40.29
N TYR A 606 2.98 0.70 40.15
CA TYR A 606 2.52 1.56 41.23
C TYR A 606 1.00 1.74 41.16
#